data_AF-A0A6C0HCM8-F1
#
_entry.id   AF-A0A6C0HCM8-F1
#
_cell.length_a   1.000
_cell.length_b   1.000
_cell.length_c   1.000
_cell.angle_alpha   90.00
_cell.angle_beta   90.00
_cell.angle_gamma   90.00
#
_symmetry.space_group_name_H-M   'P 1'
#
loop_
_entity.id
_entity.type
_entity.pdbx_description
1 polymer ?
#
loop_
_entity_poly.entity_id
_entity_poly.type
_entity_poly.pdbx_seq_one_letter_code
_entity_poly.pdbx_strand_id
1 'polypeptide(L)'
;MEPANNIPTKIQSIFDKNVVSDLQRFMKKRQCLNETNMVFIYLFHIVQTAGILTTTIAAGNNAKTYIWLGIGLNLLASLINVFEQTNNNISKKLLKDIQMIKDGKYLDDGIVVEPEEKNTPQKQDDSEKGNTNLEQPLL
;
A
#
# COMPACT_ATOMS: atom_id res chain seq x y z
N MET A 1 -33.16 5.26 49.42
CA MET A 1 -32.70 6.20 48.39
C MET A 1 -31.93 5.38 47.36
N GLU A 2 -32.62 4.91 46.33
CA GLU A 2 -31.98 4.26 45.18
C GLU A 2 -31.09 5.28 44.47
N PRO A 3 -29.84 4.94 44.13
CA PRO A 3 -29.04 5.82 43.29
C PRO A 3 -29.68 5.86 41.92
N ALA A 4 -30.09 7.05 41.48
CA ALA A 4 -30.59 7.27 40.13
C ALA A 4 -29.63 6.61 39.13
N ASN A 5 -30.15 5.66 38.36
CA ASN A 5 -29.46 5.02 37.25
C ASN A 5 -29.10 6.12 36.23
N ASN A 6 -27.95 6.76 36.41
CA ASN A 6 -27.40 7.75 35.50
C ASN A 6 -26.82 7.03 34.28
N ILE A 7 -27.74 6.47 33.48
CA ILE A 7 -27.48 5.85 32.18
C ILE A 7 -26.56 6.73 31.32
N PRO A 8 -26.72 8.07 31.23
CA PRO A 8 -25.83 8.93 30.45
C PRO A 8 -24.37 8.90 30.92
N THR A 9 -24.13 8.93 32.22
CA THR A 9 -22.78 8.87 32.80
C THR A 9 -22.14 7.51 32.56
N LYS A 10 -22.94 6.43 32.63
CA LYS A 10 -22.47 5.08 32.35
C LYS A 10 -22.13 4.90 30.87
N ILE A 11 -22.95 5.45 29.96
CA ILE A 11 -22.67 5.49 28.52
C ILE A 11 -21.38 6.25 28.22
N GLN A 12 -21.21 7.46 28.79
CA GLN A 12 -20.00 8.25 28.61
C GLN A 12 -18.75 7.48 29.07
N SER A 13 -18.83 6.83 30.23
CA SER A 13 -17.71 6.02 30.74
C SER A 13 -17.35 4.81 29.87
N ILE A 14 -18.30 4.28 29.09
CA ILE A 14 -18.07 3.21 28.13
C ILE A 14 -17.31 3.75 26.91
N PHE A 15 -17.73 4.91 26.38
CA PHE A 15 -17.03 5.57 25.28
C PHE A 15 -15.61 5.98 25.68
N ASP A 16 -15.43 6.62 26.84
CA ASP A 16 -14.12 7.05 27.33
C ASP A 16 -13.16 5.84 27.46
N LYS A 17 -13.64 4.72 27.99
CA LYS A 17 -12.87 3.47 28.07
C LYS A 17 -12.55 2.89 26.69
N ASN A 18 -13.51 2.94 25.76
CA ASN A 18 -13.31 2.45 24.40
C ASN A 18 -12.23 3.27 23.67
N VAL A 19 -12.29 4.59 23.77
CA VAL A 19 -11.30 5.51 23.18
C VAL A 19 -9.88 5.20 23.68
N VAL A 20 -9.70 4.97 24.99
CA VAL A 20 -8.39 4.61 25.56
C VAL A 20 -7.93 3.24 25.07
N SER A 21 -8.84 2.26 24.99
CA SER A 21 -8.55 0.92 24.47
C SER A 21 -8.14 0.94 23.00
N ASP A 22 -8.87 1.68 22.16
CA ASP A 22 -8.57 1.81 20.73
C ASP A 22 -7.27 2.57 20.48
N LEU A 23 -6.99 3.61 21.28
CA LEU A 23 -5.70 4.30 21.22
C LEU A 23 -4.53 3.35 21.44
N GLN A 24 -4.60 2.50 22.48
CA GLN A 24 -3.55 1.50 22.75
C GLN A 24 -3.43 0.48 21.62
N ARG A 25 -4.55 0.01 21.08
CA ARG A 25 -4.60 -0.94 19.96
C ARG A 25 -4.03 -0.34 18.68
N PHE A 26 -4.36 0.90 18.34
CA PHE A 26 -3.86 1.60 17.16
C PHE A 26 -2.37 1.87 17.26
N MET A 27 -1.88 2.29 18.42
CA MET A 27 -0.43 2.47 18.66
C MET A 27 0.33 1.16 18.47
N LYS A 28 -0.14 0.06 19.08
CA LYS A 28 0.48 -1.26 18.94
C LYS A 28 0.44 -1.76 17.49
N LYS A 29 -0.69 -1.60 16.81
CA LYS A 29 -0.85 -2.00 15.41
C LYS A 29 0.08 -1.21 14.50
N ARG A 30 0.22 0.11 14.70
CA ARG A 30 1.16 0.93 13.93
C ARG A 30 2.61 0.53 14.15
N GLN A 31 3.02 0.20 15.37
CA GLN A 31 4.37 -0.28 15.63
C GLN A 31 4.67 -1.58 14.87
N CYS A 32 3.74 -2.55 14.91
CA CYS A 32 3.86 -3.80 14.15
C CYS A 32 3.90 -3.55 12.64
N LEU A 33 3.03 -2.68 12.11
CA LEU A 33 3.02 -2.32 10.70
C LEU A 33 4.33 -1.65 10.27
N ASN A 34 4.90 -0.79 11.11
CA ASN A 34 6.15 -0.10 10.81
C ASN A 34 7.35 -1.06 10.74
N GLU A 35 7.45 -1.99 11.69
CA GLU A 35 8.47 -3.05 11.67
C GLU A 35 8.32 -3.93 10.43
N THR A 36 7.09 -4.36 10.15
CA THR A 36 6.78 -5.19 8.98
C THR A 36 7.06 -4.44 7.66
N ASN A 37 6.82 -3.13 7.61
CA ASN A 37 7.09 -2.30 6.43
C ASN A 37 8.58 -2.28 6.09
N MET A 38 9.43 -2.15 7.11
CA MET A 38 10.88 -2.20 6.94
C MET A 38 11.33 -3.54 6.35
N VAL A 39 10.77 -4.66 6.83
CA VAL A 39 11.03 -6.00 6.27
C VAL A 39 10.62 -6.09 4.81
N PHE A 40 9.43 -5.59 4.44
CA PHE A 40 8.96 -5.63 3.06
C PHE A 40 9.81 -4.78 2.10
N ILE A 41 10.30 -3.62 2.54
CA ILE A 41 11.22 -2.79 1.74
C ILE A 41 12.50 -3.57 1.41
N TYR A 42 13.12 -4.20 2.42
CA TYR A 42 14.34 -4.98 2.17
C TYR A 42 14.06 -6.20 1.29
N LEU A 43 12.97 -6.92 1.53
CA LEU A 43 12.60 -8.08 0.73
C LEU A 43 12.32 -7.69 -0.73
N PHE A 44 11.64 -6.57 -0.96
CA PHE A 44 11.40 -6.02 -2.29
C PHE A 44 12.69 -5.84 -3.07
N HIS A 45 13.66 -5.12 -2.49
CA HIS A 45 14.92 -4.85 -3.16
C HIS A 45 15.74 -6.11 -3.41
N ILE A 46 15.78 -7.06 -2.46
CA ILE A 46 16.48 -8.33 -2.64
C ILE A 46 15.89 -9.11 -3.83
N VAL A 47 14.57 -9.25 -3.87
CA VAL A 47 13.89 -10.01 -4.93
C VAL A 47 14.00 -9.31 -6.28
N GLN A 48 13.88 -7.98 -6.31
CA GLN A 48 14.03 -7.18 -7.53
C GLN A 48 15.45 -7.30 -8.11
N THR A 49 16.48 -7.15 -7.28
CA THR A 49 17.88 -7.28 -7.72
C THR A 49 18.17 -8.71 -8.18
N ALA A 50 17.66 -9.73 -7.49
CA ALA A 50 17.80 -11.12 -7.92
C ALA A 50 17.13 -11.37 -9.28
N GLY A 51 15.94 -10.78 -9.53
CA GLY A 51 15.24 -10.88 -10.80
C GLY A 51 16.00 -10.23 -11.96
N ILE A 52 16.52 -9.00 -11.76
CA ILE A 52 17.36 -8.31 -12.75
C ILE A 52 18.63 -9.12 -13.04
N LEU A 53 19.35 -9.55 -12.00
CA LEU A 53 20.59 -10.33 -12.15
C LEU A 53 20.35 -11.63 -12.92
N THR A 54 19.29 -12.37 -12.56
CA THR A 54 18.92 -13.62 -13.22
C THR A 54 18.61 -13.38 -14.70
N THR A 55 17.87 -12.32 -15.01
CA THR A 55 17.53 -11.96 -16.39
C THR A 55 18.78 -11.60 -17.21
N THR A 56 19.70 -10.83 -16.63
CA THR A 56 20.95 -10.41 -17.29
C THR A 56 21.87 -11.59 -17.60
N ILE A 57 22.08 -12.50 -16.64
CA ILE A 57 22.91 -13.70 -16.85
C ILE A 57 22.26 -14.62 -17.89
N ALA A 58 20.94 -14.80 -17.81
CA ALA A 58 20.20 -15.66 -18.74
C ALA A 58 20.26 -15.13 -20.19
N ALA A 59 20.14 -13.81 -20.36
CA ALA A 59 20.27 -13.15 -21.65
C ALA A 59 21.67 -13.32 -22.23
N GLY A 60 22.73 -13.16 -21.42
CA GLY A 60 24.11 -13.35 -21.85
C GLY A 60 24.43 -14.77 -22.34
N ASN A 61 23.77 -15.78 -21.77
CA ASN A 61 23.97 -17.18 -22.12
C ASN A 61 22.94 -17.73 -23.13
N ASN A 62 22.10 -16.86 -23.74
CA ASN A 62 20.99 -17.25 -24.63
C ASN A 62 20.01 -18.28 -24.03
N ALA A 63 19.92 -18.34 -22.70
CA ALA A 63 19.16 -19.35 -21.99
C ALA A 63 17.73 -18.86 -21.70
N LYS A 64 16.87 -18.92 -22.73
CA LYS A 64 15.50 -18.35 -22.74
C LYS A 64 14.63 -18.73 -21.53
N THR A 65 14.78 -19.94 -21.00
CA THR A 65 14.00 -20.41 -19.83
C THR A 65 14.27 -19.58 -18.58
N TYR A 66 15.52 -19.19 -18.34
CA TYR A 66 15.90 -18.43 -17.13
C TYR A 66 15.56 -16.94 -17.26
N ILE A 67 15.37 -16.42 -18.48
CA ILE A 67 14.87 -15.06 -18.70
C ILE A 67 13.46 -14.93 -18.11
N TRP A 68 12.59 -15.90 -18.39
CA TRP A 68 11.22 -15.91 -17.84
C TRP A 68 11.21 -16.05 -16.32
N LEU A 69 12.15 -16.80 -15.74
CA LEU A 69 12.31 -16.87 -14.28
C LEU A 69 12.66 -15.49 -13.69
N GLY A 70 13.60 -14.77 -14.29
CA GLY A 70 13.98 -13.42 -13.86
C GLY A 70 12.85 -12.40 -13.98
N ILE A 71 12.05 -12.47 -15.06
CA ILE A 71 10.83 -11.66 -15.22
C ILE A 71 9.81 -12.00 -14.12
N GLY A 72 9.63 -13.29 -13.80
CA GLY A 72 8.75 -13.74 -12.72
C GLY A 72 9.17 -13.22 -11.33
N LEU A 73 10.47 -13.20 -11.04
CA LEU A 73 11.03 -12.61 -9.81
C LEU A 73 10.72 -11.11 -9.71
N ASN A 74 10.84 -10.35 -10.82
CA ASN A 74 10.49 -8.93 -10.82
C ASN A 74 8.99 -8.69 -10.62
N LEU A 75 8.12 -9.58 -11.13
CA LEU A 75 6.70 -9.55 -10.85
C LEU A 75 6.42 -9.80 -9.35
N LEU A 76 7.09 -10.78 -8.75
CA LEU A 76 6.99 -11.06 -7.31
C LEU A 76 7.46 -9.85 -6.47
N ALA A 77 8.55 -9.18 -6.87
CA ALA A 77 8.99 -7.95 -6.23
C ALA A 77 7.88 -6.87 -6.30
N SER A 78 7.23 -6.71 -7.46
CA SER A 78 6.14 -5.76 -7.62
C SER A 78 4.97 -6.06 -6.68
N LEU A 79 4.64 -7.34 -6.46
CA LEU A 79 3.61 -7.75 -5.50
C LEU A 79 4.00 -7.41 -4.05
N ILE A 80 5.26 -7.64 -3.66
CA ILE A 80 5.78 -7.26 -2.33
C ILE A 80 5.66 -5.75 -2.13
N ASN A 81 5.98 -4.95 -3.15
CA ASN A 81 5.84 -3.50 -3.10
C ASN A 81 4.38 -3.05 -2.94
N VAL A 82 3.41 -3.77 -3.51
CA VAL A 82 1.98 -3.49 -3.27
C VAL A 82 1.62 -3.73 -1.80
N PHE A 83 2.10 -4.82 -1.19
CA PHE A 83 1.86 -5.08 0.24
C PHE A 83 2.48 -4.03 1.15
N GLU A 84 3.71 -3.58 0.84
CA GLU A 84 4.36 -2.45 1.50
C GLU A 84 3.47 -1.20 1.47
N GLN A 85 2.97 -0.83 0.29
CA GLN A 85 2.11 0.34 0.13
C GLN A 85 0.78 0.21 0.87
N THR A 86 0.17 -0.98 0.86
CA THR A 86 -1.03 -1.25 1.65
C THR A 86 -0.76 -1.06 3.15
N ASN A 87 0.35 -1.57 3.66
CA ASN A 87 0.72 -1.40 5.07
C ASN A 87 0.97 0.06 5.42
N ASN A 88 1.66 0.82 4.57
CA ASN A 88 1.85 2.25 4.73
C ASN A 88 0.52 3.02 4.75
N ASN A 89 -0.41 2.67 3.87
CA ASN A 89 -1.73 3.31 3.83
C ASN A 89 -2.54 3.03 5.10
N ILE A 90 -2.52 1.79 5.60
CA ILE A 90 -3.15 1.45 6.87
C ILE A 90 -2.48 2.21 8.02
N SER A 91 -1.15 2.32 8.04
CA SER A 91 -0.41 3.07 9.06
C SER A 91 -0.76 4.57 9.07
N LYS A 92 -0.93 5.18 7.89
CA LYS A 92 -1.38 6.57 7.74
C LYS A 92 -2.82 6.76 8.24
N LYS A 93 -3.73 5.84 7.93
CA LYS A 93 -5.12 5.88 8.45
C LYS A 93 -5.11 5.82 9.98
N LEU A 94 -4.40 4.84 10.56
CA LEU A 94 -4.24 4.73 12.02
C LEU A 94 -3.62 5.99 12.66
N LEU A 95 -2.69 6.68 11.98
CA LEU A 95 -2.16 7.96 12.48
C LEU A 95 -3.24 9.05 12.54
N LYS A 96 -4.09 9.14 11.51
CA LYS A 96 -5.21 10.09 11.49
C LYS A 96 -6.17 9.80 12.63
N ASP A 97 -6.51 8.53 12.86
CA ASP A 97 -7.41 8.13 13.95
C ASP A 97 -6.84 8.50 15.32
N ILE A 98 -5.54 8.26 15.54
CA ILE A 98 -4.83 8.69 16.77
C ILE A 98 -4.86 10.21 16.94
N GLN A 99 -4.70 10.98 15.86
CA GLN A 99 -4.81 12.44 15.89
C GLN A 99 -6.23 12.90 16.23
N MET A 100 -7.26 12.26 15.67
CA MET A 100 -8.66 12.54 16.01
C MET A 100 -8.97 12.22 17.47
N ILE A 101 -8.40 11.14 18.03
CA ILE A 101 -8.50 10.82 19.46
C ILE A 101 -7.87 11.93 20.30
N LYS A 102 -6.66 12.38 19.93
CA LYS A 102 -5.96 13.47 20.61
C LYS A 102 -6.76 14.78 20.58
N ASP A 103 -7.41 15.07 19.46
CA ASP A 103 -8.16 16.30 19.25
C ASP A 103 -9.61 16.23 19.77
N GLY A 104 -10.02 15.10 20.37
CA GLY A 104 -11.37 14.89 20.92
C GLY A 104 -12.46 14.75 19.87
N LYS A 105 -12.11 14.49 18.60
CA LYS A 105 -13.03 14.38 17.46
C LYS A 105 -13.19 12.95 16.95
N TYR A 106 -12.70 11.98 17.70
CA TYR A 106 -12.75 10.58 17.29
C TYR A 106 -14.19 10.05 17.28
N LEU A 107 -14.59 9.59 16.09
CA LEU A 107 -15.78 8.78 15.88
C LEU A 107 -15.29 7.39 15.48
N ASP A 108 -15.83 6.36 16.14
CA ASP A 108 -15.54 4.96 15.82
C ASP A 108 -16.28 4.56 14.52
N ASP A 109 -15.85 5.15 13.41
CA ASP A 109 -16.21 4.72 12.08
C ASP A 109 -15.26 3.56 11.74
N GLY A 110 -15.71 2.33 11.99
CA GLY A 110 -14.90 1.12 11.84
C GLY A 110 -14.03 1.14 10.57
N ILE A 111 -12.78 0.71 10.68
CA ILE A 111 -11.75 0.85 9.62
C ILE A 111 -12.24 0.27 8.28
N VAL A 112 -12.79 1.11 7.40
CA VAL A 112 -13.09 0.75 6.01
C VAL A 112 -11.81 0.93 5.21
N VAL A 113 -11.18 -0.20 4.87
CA VAL A 113 -10.01 -0.22 3.99
C VAL A 113 -10.48 -0.08 2.55
N GLU A 114 -10.81 1.14 2.14
CA GLU A 114 -10.87 1.46 0.70
C GLU A 114 -9.44 1.56 0.14
N PRO A 115 -9.14 0.89 -0.99
CA PRO A 115 -7.89 1.07 -1.70
C PRO A 115 -7.83 2.49 -2.29
N GLU A 116 -6.69 3.17 -2.15
CA GLU A 116 -6.51 4.48 -2.79
C GLU A 116 -6.44 4.29 -4.31
N GLU A 117 -7.35 4.94 -5.03
CA GLU A 117 -7.25 5.10 -6.49
C GLU A 117 -5.98 5.90 -6.79
N LYS A 118 -4.92 5.21 -7.21
CA LYS A 118 -3.78 5.89 -7.82
C LYS A 118 -4.26 6.52 -9.13
N ASN A 119 -4.25 7.84 -9.18
CA ASN A 119 -4.27 8.58 -10.44
C ASN A 119 -3.12 8.08 -11.32
N THR A 120 -3.47 7.34 -12.37
CA THR A 120 -2.55 6.91 -13.43
C THR A 120 -1.93 8.16 -14.06
N PRO A 121 -0.59 8.28 -14.17
CA PRO A 121 0.02 9.32 -14.97
C PRO A 121 -0.48 9.20 -16.42
N GLN A 122 -1.04 10.28 -16.95
CA GLN A 122 -1.39 10.40 -18.35
C GLN A 122 -0.16 10.05 -19.21
N LYS A 123 -0.30 9.06 -20.10
CA LYS A 123 0.57 8.94 -21.26
C LYS A 123 0.38 10.21 -22.08
N GLN A 124 1.39 11.07 -22.04
CA GLN A 124 1.63 12.06 -23.07
C GLN A 124 2.31 11.30 -24.22
N ASP A 125 1.55 11.01 -25.27
CA ASP A 125 2.09 10.57 -26.55
C ASP A 125 1.65 11.62 -27.57
N ASP A 126 2.49 12.65 -27.69
CA ASP A 126 2.47 13.60 -28.79
C ASP A 126 2.93 12.84 -30.04
N SER A 127 2.00 12.49 -30.93
CA SER A 127 2.35 12.33 -32.34
C SER A 127 1.20 12.73 -33.25
N GLU A 128 1.41 13.91 -33.81
CA GLU A 128 0.79 14.59 -34.94
C GLU A 128 0.10 13.72 -36.01
N LYS A 129 -1.06 14.21 -36.46
CA LYS A 129 -1.80 13.77 -37.65
C LYS A 129 -1.01 14.08 -38.93
N GLY A 130 -0.99 13.14 -39.87
CA GLY A 130 -0.61 13.40 -41.27
C GLY A 130 -1.08 12.29 -42.20
N ASN A 131 -1.94 12.63 -43.14
CA ASN A 131 -2.74 11.74 -44.00
C ASN A 131 -1.98 11.37 -45.30
N THR A 132 -2.19 10.15 -45.78
CA THR A 132 -2.17 9.70 -47.22
C THR A 132 -1.03 10.12 -48.17
N ASN A 133 -0.29 9.15 -48.71
CA ASN A 133 -0.39 8.73 -50.13
C ASN A 133 0.48 7.51 -50.46
N LEU A 134 -0.01 6.75 -51.46
CA LEU A 134 0.69 5.72 -52.22
C LEU A 134 2.05 6.22 -52.74
N GLU A 135 3.06 5.36 -52.73
CA GLU A 135 3.74 4.81 -53.93
C GLU A 135 4.99 4.03 -53.50
N GLN A 136 5.06 2.75 -53.90
CA GLN A 136 6.32 2.00 -53.93
C GLN A 136 7.18 2.54 -55.09
N PRO A 137 8.51 2.40 -54.98
CA PRO A 137 9.19 1.82 -56.12
C PRO A 137 10.18 0.70 -55.76
N LEU A 138 10.26 -0.24 -56.70
CA LEU A 138 11.25 -1.29 -56.87
C LEU A 138 12.69 -0.77 -56.85
N LEU A 139 13.55 -1.45 -56.10
CA LEU A 139 14.84 -2.01 -56.56
C LEU A 139 15.33 -3.07 -55.56
#